data_AF-A0A0E3M7Q4-F1
#
_entry.id   AF-A0A0E3M7Q4-F1
#
_cell.length_a   1.000
_cell.length_b   1.000
_cell.length_c   1.000
_cell.angle_alpha   90.00
_cell.angle_beta   90.00
_cell.angle_gamma   90.00
#
_symmetry.space_group_name_H-M   'P 1'
#
loop_
_entity.id
_entity.type
_entity.pdbx_description
1 polymer ?
#
loop_
_entity_poly.entity_id
_entity_poly.type
_entity_poly.pdbx_seq_one_letter_code
_entity_poly.pdbx_strand_id
1 'polypeptide(L)'
;MLKFYIYISLLLIIIMLLFKCFYLDLYSPKKVKTIALITILVMGLRYAVLLTLFLVSNIKYLYLLKPLFFMNLIGVPLIILIVLYIFMKGHIINFSYIFIIAGVVIALYISMMLKCTCFLQSSNNLGYTMVFSQDTYIYWVYIGINTITLFLAISFINKTYTNRIGMSIVILASIVTIIEYIVWITGIVLITENIIGDMLWIIALMYALNRVKKKA
;
A
#
# COMPACT_ATOMS: atom_id res chain seq x y z
N MET A 1 8.05 -16.51 -19.62
CA MET A 1 7.21 -17.53 -18.98
C MET A 1 7.31 -17.54 -17.46
N LEU A 2 8.48 -17.77 -16.84
CA LEU A 2 8.57 -17.78 -15.36
C LEU A 2 8.11 -16.47 -14.69
N LYS A 3 8.56 -15.31 -15.19
CA LYS A 3 8.14 -13.99 -14.69
C LYS A 3 6.62 -13.77 -14.74
N PHE A 4 5.96 -14.33 -15.75
CA PHE A 4 4.50 -14.27 -15.92
C PHE A 4 3.78 -15.05 -14.79
N TYR A 5 4.22 -16.28 -14.52
CA TYR A 5 3.65 -17.10 -13.44
C TYR A 5 3.89 -16.49 -12.05
N ILE A 6 5.06 -15.89 -11.84
CA ILE A 6 5.37 -15.17 -10.60
C ILE A 6 4.44 -13.96 -10.42
N TYR A 7 4.22 -13.17 -11.48
CA TYR A 7 3.37 -11.98 -11.41
C TYR A 7 1.91 -12.34 -11.10
N ILE A 8 1.31 -13.30 -11.81
CA ILE A 8 -0.08 -13.69 -11.57
C ILE A 8 -0.27 -14.35 -10.20
N SER A 9 0.69 -15.15 -9.74
CA SER A 9 0.62 -15.74 -8.40
C SER A 9 0.69 -14.68 -7.30
N LEU A 10 1.54 -13.66 -7.46
CA LEU A 10 1.59 -12.51 -6.53
C LEU A 10 0.26 -11.76 -6.47
N LEU A 11 -0.36 -11.48 -7.62
CA LEU A 11 -1.68 -10.83 -7.67
C LEU A 11 -2.75 -11.65 -6.93
N LEU A 12 -2.79 -12.96 -7.16
CA LEU A 12 -3.74 -13.85 -6.48
C LEU A 12 -3.50 -13.91 -4.96
N ILE A 13 -2.24 -14.01 -4.52
CA ILE A 13 -1.87 -14.00 -3.10
C ILE A 13 -2.37 -12.72 -2.43
N ILE A 14 -2.17 -11.56 -3.07
CA ILE A 14 -2.60 -10.29 -2.52
C ILE A 14 -4.12 -10.20 -2.40
N ILE A 15 -4.85 -10.67 -3.41
CA ILE A 15 -6.32 -10.73 -3.36
C ILE A 15 -6.78 -11.60 -2.19
N MET A 16 -6.16 -12.77 -1.98
CA MET A 16 -6.46 -13.63 -0.82
C MET A 16 -6.16 -12.93 0.51
N LEU A 17 -5.04 -12.20 0.61
CA LEU A 17 -4.68 -11.44 1.79
C LEU A 17 -5.70 -10.33 2.08
N LEU A 18 -6.18 -9.62 1.05
CA LEU A 18 -7.20 -8.59 1.18
C LEU A 18 -8.55 -9.16 1.66
N PHE A 19 -8.98 -10.31 1.13
CA PHE A 19 -10.16 -11.00 1.64
C PHE A 19 -10.02 -11.38 3.12
N LYS A 20 -8.84 -11.84 3.53
CA LYS A 20 -8.56 -12.14 4.93
C LYS A 20 -8.56 -10.90 5.81
N CYS A 21 -8.00 -9.79 5.36
CA CYS A 21 -8.09 -8.50 6.03
C CYS A 21 -9.54 -8.05 6.20
N PHE A 22 -10.36 -8.17 5.14
CA PHE A 22 -11.79 -7.85 5.19
C PHE A 22 -12.52 -8.69 6.24
N TYR A 23 -12.28 -10.01 6.27
CA TYR A 23 -12.86 -10.89 7.28
C TYR A 23 -12.46 -10.48 8.71
N LEU A 24 -11.18 -10.16 8.93
CA LEU A 24 -10.70 -9.72 10.24
C LEU A 24 -11.30 -8.38 10.67
N ASP A 25 -11.51 -7.47 9.71
CA ASP A 25 -12.06 -6.15 9.99
C ASP A 25 -13.53 -6.19 10.44
N LEU A 26 -14.29 -7.21 10.04
CA LEU A 26 -15.67 -7.40 10.54
C LEU A 26 -15.75 -7.43 12.07
N TYR A 27 -14.71 -7.95 12.73
CA TYR A 27 -14.59 -8.11 14.18
C TYR A 27 -13.76 -7.02 14.85
N SER A 28 -13.30 -6.00 14.11
CA SER A 28 -12.48 -4.92 14.66
C SER A 28 -13.35 -3.89 15.41
N PRO A 29 -12.79 -3.13 16.39
CA PRO A 29 -13.52 -2.08 17.08
C PRO A 29 -13.94 -0.96 16.12
N LYS A 30 -15.14 -0.39 16.32
CA LYS A 30 -15.76 0.64 15.44
C LYS A 30 -14.80 1.75 14.99
N LYS A 31 -13.90 2.18 15.89
CA LYS A 31 -12.87 3.18 15.61
C LYS A 31 -12.01 2.73 14.42
N VAL A 32 -11.27 1.63 14.56
CA VAL A 32 -10.36 1.10 13.52
C VAL A 32 -11.11 0.62 12.28
N LYS A 33 -12.30 0.02 12.47
CA LYS A 33 -13.10 -0.61 11.42
C LYS A 33 -13.29 0.26 10.18
N THR A 34 -13.72 1.49 10.39
CA THR A 34 -14.08 2.37 9.28
C THR A 34 -12.87 2.69 8.39
N ILE A 35 -11.72 3.02 8.98
CA ILE A 35 -10.50 3.35 8.22
C ILE A 35 -9.95 2.09 7.57
N ALA A 36 -9.91 0.96 8.28
CA ALA A 36 -9.43 -0.30 7.73
C ALA A 36 -10.25 -0.75 6.52
N LEU A 37 -11.58 -0.67 6.58
CA LEU A 37 -12.45 -0.96 5.45
C LEU A 37 -12.13 -0.08 4.23
N ILE A 38 -11.99 1.23 4.43
CA ILE A 38 -11.61 2.17 3.36
C ILE A 38 -10.27 1.77 2.74
N THR A 39 -9.26 1.49 3.57
CA THR A 39 -7.93 1.08 3.11
C THR A 39 -7.97 -0.23 2.32
N ILE A 40 -8.75 -1.22 2.77
CA ILE A 40 -8.92 -2.50 2.07
C ILE A 40 -9.60 -2.29 0.72
N LEU A 41 -10.61 -1.43 0.64
CA LEU A 41 -11.28 -1.09 -0.62
C LEU A 41 -10.34 -0.37 -1.59
N VAL A 42 -9.56 0.61 -1.11
CA VAL A 42 -8.55 1.34 -1.92
C VAL A 42 -7.52 0.38 -2.51
N MET A 43 -6.94 -0.51 -1.69
CA MET A 43 -6.00 -1.51 -2.19
C MET A 43 -6.68 -2.53 -3.11
N GLY A 44 -7.90 -2.96 -2.79
CA GLY A 44 -8.68 -3.89 -3.63
C GLY A 44 -8.94 -3.35 -5.03
N LEU A 45 -9.36 -2.09 -5.14
CA LEU A 45 -9.57 -1.42 -6.43
C LEU A 45 -8.27 -1.35 -7.24
N ARG A 46 -7.13 -1.07 -6.60
CA ARG A 46 -5.83 -1.09 -7.28
C ARG A 46 -5.52 -2.45 -7.89
N TYR A 47 -5.66 -3.54 -7.12
CA TYR A 47 -5.33 -4.86 -7.63
C TYR A 47 -6.34 -5.38 -8.65
N ALA A 48 -7.60 -4.94 -8.57
CA ALA A 48 -8.56 -5.16 -9.65
C ALA A 48 -8.07 -4.50 -10.96
N VAL A 49 -7.54 -3.27 -10.89
CA VAL A 49 -6.99 -2.58 -12.06
C VAL A 49 -5.71 -3.25 -12.58
N LEU A 50 -4.80 -3.68 -11.70
CA LEU A 50 -3.61 -4.43 -12.12
C LEU A 50 -3.97 -5.74 -12.84
N LEU A 51 -5.01 -6.45 -12.38
CA LEU A 51 -5.55 -7.61 -13.09
C LEU A 51 -6.11 -7.22 -14.47
N THR A 52 -6.85 -6.12 -14.58
CA THR A 52 -7.37 -5.69 -15.89
C THR A 52 -6.25 -5.31 -16.86
N LEU A 53 -5.22 -4.59 -16.39
CA LEU A 53 -4.06 -4.20 -17.19
C LEU A 53 -3.24 -5.39 -17.68
N PHE A 54 -3.24 -6.46 -16.90
CA PHE A 54 -2.61 -7.73 -17.26
C PHE A 54 -3.40 -8.50 -18.33
N LEU A 55 -4.74 -8.45 -18.29
CA LEU A 55 -5.61 -9.24 -19.17
C LEU A 55 -5.96 -8.52 -20.50
N VAL A 56 -5.96 -7.18 -20.50
CA VAL A 56 -6.42 -6.39 -21.64
C VAL A 56 -5.34 -6.28 -22.72
N SER A 57 -5.74 -6.51 -23.97
CA SER A 57 -4.88 -6.38 -25.16
C SER A 57 -4.99 -5.03 -25.87
N ASN A 58 -6.00 -4.21 -25.55
CA ASN A 58 -6.26 -2.94 -26.22
C ASN A 58 -6.04 -1.74 -25.30
N ILE A 59 -5.22 -0.80 -25.74
CA ILE A 59 -4.74 0.33 -24.95
C ILE A 59 -5.79 1.44 -24.72
N LYS A 60 -6.83 1.51 -25.57
CA LYS A 60 -7.69 2.70 -25.76
C LYS A 60 -8.35 3.22 -24.47
N TYR A 61 -8.75 2.34 -23.55
CA TYR A 61 -9.45 2.72 -22.31
C TYR A 61 -8.59 2.67 -21.06
N LEU A 62 -7.33 2.23 -21.17
CA LEU A 62 -6.49 2.00 -20.00
C LEU A 62 -6.14 3.30 -19.28
N TYR A 63 -6.01 4.43 -20.00
CA TYR A 63 -5.74 5.74 -19.39
C TYR A 63 -6.80 6.19 -18.37
N LEU A 64 -8.05 5.74 -18.50
CA LEU A 64 -9.13 6.06 -17.53
C LEU A 64 -8.89 5.39 -16.17
N LEU A 65 -8.13 4.30 -16.14
CA LEU A 65 -7.80 3.55 -14.92
C LEU A 65 -6.65 4.18 -14.12
N LYS A 66 -6.04 5.26 -14.63
CA LYS A 66 -4.92 5.96 -13.99
C LYS A 66 -5.12 6.23 -12.49
N PRO A 67 -6.24 6.80 -12.02
CA PRO A 67 -6.40 7.05 -10.58
C PRO A 67 -6.33 5.72 -9.81
N LEU A 68 -7.12 4.73 -10.22
CA LEU A 68 -7.18 3.44 -9.56
C LEU A 68 -5.83 2.70 -9.55
N PHE A 69 -5.02 2.84 -10.60
CA PHE A 69 -3.69 2.25 -10.69
C PHE A 69 -2.73 2.78 -9.60
N PHE A 70 -2.70 4.11 -9.40
CA PHE A 70 -1.83 4.76 -8.41
C PHE A 70 -2.42 4.83 -7.00
N MET A 71 -3.46 4.03 -6.70
CA MET A 71 -4.08 4.01 -5.36
C MET A 71 -3.13 3.54 -4.24
N ASN A 72 -1.97 2.96 -4.54
CA ASN A 72 -0.93 2.69 -3.52
C ASN A 72 -0.43 3.94 -2.82
N LEU A 73 -0.36 5.06 -3.54
CA LEU A 73 0.06 6.35 -3.00
C LEU A 73 -0.84 6.83 -1.85
N ILE A 74 -2.08 6.32 -1.75
CA ILE A 74 -2.93 6.51 -0.58
C ILE A 74 -2.98 5.25 0.29
N GLY A 75 -3.15 4.09 -0.33
CA GLY A 75 -3.42 2.83 0.36
C GLY A 75 -2.34 2.49 1.37
N VAL A 76 -1.07 2.58 0.99
CA VAL A 76 0.04 2.28 1.90
C VAL A 76 0.17 3.30 3.04
N PRO A 77 0.12 4.63 2.80
CA PRO A 77 0.04 5.61 3.89
C PRO A 77 -1.13 5.38 4.86
N LEU A 78 -2.30 4.97 4.38
CA LEU A 78 -3.41 4.61 5.27
C LEU A 78 -3.13 3.34 6.08
N ILE A 79 -2.50 2.33 5.49
CA ILE A 79 -2.03 1.13 6.21
C ILE A 79 -1.06 1.54 7.32
N ILE A 80 -0.04 2.35 6.99
CA ILE A 80 0.95 2.88 7.92
C ILE A 80 0.26 3.48 9.15
N LEU A 81 -0.72 4.37 8.94
CA LEU A 81 -1.42 5.04 10.02
C LEU A 81 -2.15 4.05 10.94
N ILE A 82 -2.86 3.08 10.36
CA ILE A 82 -3.58 2.05 11.12
C ILE A 82 -2.60 1.19 11.92
N VAL A 83 -1.54 0.72 11.27
CA VAL A 83 -0.60 -0.24 11.84
C VAL A 83 0.21 0.40 12.96
N LEU A 84 0.74 1.61 12.75
CA LEU A 84 1.45 2.36 13.80
C LEU A 84 0.53 2.65 14.99
N TYR A 85 -0.71 3.07 14.76
CA TYR A 85 -1.69 3.28 15.84
C TYR A 85 -1.91 2.04 16.70
N ILE A 86 -2.04 0.87 16.06
CA ILE A 86 -2.29 -0.40 16.76
C ILE A 86 -1.04 -0.89 17.49
N PHE A 87 0.16 -0.73 16.92
CA PHE A 87 1.39 -1.27 17.51
C PHE A 87 2.07 -0.34 18.51
N MET A 88 1.85 0.97 18.42
CA MET A 88 2.39 1.97 19.36
C MET A 88 1.49 2.18 20.58
N LYS A 89 0.51 1.30 20.82
CA LYS A 89 -0.62 1.48 21.75
C LYS A 89 -0.20 1.75 23.21
N GLY A 90 0.20 2.98 23.46
CA GLY A 90 0.31 3.63 24.75
C GLY A 90 -0.14 5.07 24.53
N HIS A 91 -1.39 5.38 24.91
CA HIS A 91 -2.10 6.66 25.10
C HIS A 91 -1.69 7.99 24.40
N ILE A 92 -0.75 8.02 23.46
CA ILE A 92 -0.15 9.27 22.94
C ILE A 92 -0.91 9.80 21.71
N ILE A 93 -1.48 8.92 20.88
CA ILE A 93 -2.11 9.34 19.62
C ILE A 93 -3.63 9.15 19.69
N ASN A 94 -4.36 10.25 19.72
CA ASN A 94 -5.81 10.22 19.60
C ASN A 94 -6.22 9.78 18.19
N PHE A 95 -7.21 8.89 18.14
CA PHE A 95 -7.71 8.34 16.89
C PHE A 95 -8.31 9.39 15.93
N SER A 96 -8.74 10.55 16.48
CA SER A 96 -9.19 11.70 15.69
C SER A 96 -8.09 12.26 14.78
N TYR A 97 -6.84 12.32 15.25
CA TYR A 97 -5.72 12.80 14.43
C TYR A 97 -5.46 11.90 13.23
N ILE A 98 -5.65 10.59 13.37
CA ILE A 98 -5.48 9.63 12.25
C ILE A 98 -6.51 9.91 11.16
N PHE A 99 -7.76 10.18 11.53
CA PHE A 99 -8.81 10.54 10.58
C PHE A 99 -8.49 11.84 9.83
N ILE A 100 -7.96 12.85 10.52
CA ILE A 100 -7.55 14.12 9.91
C ILE A 100 -6.41 13.88 8.91
N ILE A 101 -5.36 13.15 9.32
CA ILE A 101 -4.22 12.85 8.45
C ILE A 101 -4.67 12.04 7.22
N ALA A 102 -5.54 11.03 7.41
CA ALA A 102 -6.11 10.27 6.31
C ALA A 102 -6.84 11.16 5.29
N GLY A 103 -7.64 12.12 5.76
CA GLY A 103 -8.30 13.11 4.91
C GLY A 103 -7.31 13.95 4.10
N VAL A 104 -6.22 14.40 4.73
CA VAL A 104 -5.14 15.16 4.06
C VAL A 104 -4.46 14.33 2.98
N VAL A 105 -4.13 13.06 3.26
CA VAL A 105 -3.51 12.15 2.27
C VAL A 105 -4.41 11.96 1.05
N ILE A 106 -5.71 11.77 1.26
CA ILE A 106 -6.69 11.61 0.18
C ILE A 106 -6.77 12.90 -0.66
N ALA A 107 -6.85 14.07 -0.01
CA ALA A 107 -6.92 15.36 -0.71
C ALA A 107 -5.66 15.63 -1.54
N LEU A 108 -4.47 15.36 -0.99
CA LEU A 108 -3.20 15.49 -1.71
C LEU A 108 -3.17 14.60 -2.94
N TYR A 109 -3.61 13.35 -2.81
CA TYR A 109 -3.67 12.43 -3.94
C TYR A 109 -4.63 12.89 -5.02
N ILE A 110 -5.83 13.39 -4.67
CA ILE A 110 -6.79 13.91 -5.67
C ILE A 110 -6.13 15.07 -6.44
N SER A 111 -5.46 15.99 -5.73
CA SER A 111 -4.72 17.07 -6.37
C SER A 111 -3.62 16.56 -7.31
N MET A 112 -2.88 15.51 -6.92
CA MET A 112 -1.85 14.90 -7.77
C MET A 112 -2.45 14.26 -9.03
N MET A 113 -3.54 13.50 -8.91
CA MET A 113 -4.17 12.82 -10.04
C MET A 113 -4.72 13.78 -11.09
N LEU A 114 -5.14 14.98 -10.68
CA LEU A 114 -5.62 16.03 -11.59
C LEU A 114 -4.49 16.74 -12.35
N LYS A 115 -3.30 16.89 -11.74
CA LYS A 115 -2.19 17.68 -12.32
C LYS A 115 -1.19 16.84 -13.11
N CYS A 116 -0.85 15.66 -12.61
CA CYS A 116 0.25 14.85 -13.15
C CYS A 116 -0.20 14.10 -14.40
N THR A 117 0.66 13.91 -15.39
CA THR A 117 0.33 13.10 -16.58
C THR A 117 1.03 11.74 -16.51
N CYS A 118 0.44 10.71 -17.12
CA CYS A 118 1.02 9.37 -17.14
C CYS A 118 1.12 8.85 -18.57
N PHE A 119 2.11 8.01 -18.83
CA PHE A 119 2.25 7.26 -20.07
C PHE A 119 2.04 5.77 -19.80
N LEU A 120 1.40 5.09 -20.75
CA LEU A 120 1.31 3.64 -20.77
C LEU A 120 2.56 3.06 -21.41
N GLN A 121 3.13 2.05 -20.78
CA GLN A 121 4.24 1.28 -21.30
C GLN A 121 3.79 -0.17 -21.46
N SER A 122 4.18 -0.79 -22.57
CA SER A 122 4.00 -2.24 -22.76
C SER A 122 5.19 -2.94 -22.12
N SER A 123 4.93 -3.81 -21.15
CA SER A 123 5.99 -4.62 -20.55
C SER A 123 6.08 -5.96 -21.25
N ASN A 124 7.30 -6.38 -21.63
CA ASN A 124 7.61 -7.61 -22.37
C ASN A 124 6.87 -8.85 -21.80
N ASN A 125 5.69 -9.14 -22.36
CA ASN A 125 4.78 -10.25 -22.02
C ASN A 125 4.13 -10.20 -20.62
N LEU A 126 4.01 -9.02 -19.99
CA LEU A 126 3.39 -8.85 -18.67
C LEU A 126 2.23 -7.84 -18.66
N GLY A 127 1.70 -7.51 -19.84
CA GLY A 127 0.61 -6.56 -20.02
C GLY A 127 1.09 -5.11 -20.04
N TYR A 128 0.20 -4.19 -19.65
CA TYR A 128 0.47 -2.76 -19.64
C TYR A 128 0.79 -2.25 -18.22
N THR A 129 1.70 -1.30 -18.14
CA THR A 129 2.07 -0.57 -16.91
C THR A 129 1.89 0.93 -17.12
N MET A 130 1.74 1.69 -16.04
CA MET A 130 1.66 3.16 -16.11
C MET A 130 2.78 3.80 -15.33
N VAL A 131 3.40 4.81 -15.93
CA VAL A 131 4.47 5.60 -15.29
C VAL A 131 4.14 7.08 -15.41
N PHE A 132 4.39 7.85 -14.36
CA PHE A 132 4.35 9.31 -14.44
C PHE A 132 5.41 9.82 -15.43
N SER A 133 5.02 10.78 -16.27
CA SER A 133 5.83 11.30 -17.36
C SER A 133 7.07 12.07 -16.88
N GLN A 134 6.85 13.10 -16.07
CA GLN A 134 7.87 14.05 -15.60
C GLN A 134 7.86 14.17 -14.07
N ASP A 135 6.86 13.59 -13.40
CA ASP A 135 6.62 13.75 -11.97
C ASP A 135 7.34 12.68 -11.11
N THR A 136 8.63 12.43 -11.35
CA THR A 136 9.41 11.44 -10.58
C THR A 136 9.56 11.83 -9.11
N TYR A 137 9.39 13.11 -8.77
CA TYR A 137 9.38 13.59 -7.38
C TYR A 137 8.28 12.94 -6.52
N ILE A 138 7.18 12.46 -7.12
CA ILE A 138 6.10 11.77 -6.39
C ILE A 138 6.64 10.49 -5.73
N TYR A 139 7.48 9.75 -6.46
CA TYR A 139 8.12 8.54 -5.94
C TYR A 139 9.10 8.88 -4.81
N TRP A 140 9.82 10.00 -4.91
CA TRP A 140 10.69 10.48 -3.83
C TRP A 140 9.92 10.87 -2.56
N VAL A 141 8.77 11.53 -2.70
CA VAL A 141 7.88 11.82 -1.57
C VAL A 141 7.38 10.53 -0.93
N TYR A 142 7.00 9.54 -1.74
CA TYR A 142 6.55 8.23 -1.26
C TYR A 142 7.66 7.45 -0.53
N ILE A 143 8.90 7.51 -1.03
CA ILE A 143 10.09 7.01 -0.33
C ILE A 143 10.25 7.75 1.00
N GLY A 144 10.13 9.08 1.01
CA GLY A 144 10.20 9.92 2.21
C GLY A 144 9.18 9.53 3.29
N ILE A 145 7.95 9.20 2.92
CA ILE A 145 6.96 8.69 3.87
C ILE A 145 7.44 7.36 4.47
N ASN A 146 7.91 6.42 3.64
CA ASN A 146 8.38 5.11 4.11
C ASN A 146 9.66 5.20 4.96
N THR A 147 10.55 6.18 4.72
CA THR A 147 11.74 6.40 5.56
C THR A 147 11.35 6.96 6.92
N ILE A 148 10.42 7.92 6.97
CA ILE A 148 9.90 8.43 8.25
C ILE A 148 9.26 7.29 9.06
N THR A 149 8.48 6.41 8.42
CA THR A 149 7.87 5.26 9.10
C THR A 149 8.89 4.25 9.59
N LEU A 150 9.95 4.01 8.81
CA LEU A 150 11.07 3.16 9.21
C LEU A 150 11.73 3.67 10.49
N PHE A 151 12.09 4.96 10.53
CA PHE A 151 12.70 5.58 11.71
C PHE A 151 11.77 5.55 12.93
N LEU A 152 10.49 5.82 12.74
CA LEU A 152 9.49 5.69 13.81
C LEU A 152 9.41 4.25 14.31
N ALA A 153 9.31 3.26 13.44
CA ALA A 153 9.22 1.86 13.86
C ALA A 153 10.45 1.41 14.65
N ILE A 154 11.66 1.80 14.23
CA ILE A 154 12.91 1.51 14.94
C ILE A 154 12.96 2.22 16.30
N SER A 155 12.57 3.50 16.38
CA SER A 155 12.57 4.26 17.63
C SER A 155 11.64 3.67 18.69
N PHE A 156 10.53 3.07 18.27
CA PHE A 156 9.53 2.53 19.18
C PHE A 156 9.68 1.04 19.48
N ILE A 157 10.44 0.25 18.70
CA ILE A 157 10.51 -1.21 18.85
C ILE A 157 10.95 -1.70 20.24
N ASN A 158 11.82 -0.95 20.92
CA ASN A 158 12.36 -1.35 22.22
C ASN A 158 11.46 -0.94 23.40
N LYS A 159 10.39 -0.17 23.16
CA LYS A 159 9.51 0.31 24.24
C LYS A 159 8.57 -0.79 24.72
N THR A 160 8.36 -0.84 26.04
CA THR A 160 7.62 -1.91 26.74
C THR A 160 6.15 -2.05 26.33
N TYR A 161 5.52 -0.97 25.87
CA TYR A 161 4.12 -0.94 25.46
C TYR A 161 3.89 -1.24 23.97
N THR A 162 4.95 -1.58 23.22
CA THR A 162 4.87 -1.76 21.76
C THR A 162 4.86 -3.22 21.34
N ASN A 163 4.20 -3.51 20.22
CA ASN A 163 4.21 -4.85 19.63
C ASN A 163 5.49 -5.05 18.81
N ARG A 164 6.52 -5.67 19.41
CA ARG A 164 7.82 -5.93 18.76
C ARG A 164 7.71 -6.65 17.42
N ILE A 165 6.90 -7.70 17.35
CA ILE A 165 6.69 -8.48 16.12
C ILE A 165 5.97 -7.62 15.07
N GLY A 166 5.00 -6.82 15.50
CA GLY A 166 4.30 -5.90 14.59
C GLY A 166 5.25 -4.86 14.00
N MET A 167 6.10 -4.29 14.85
CA MET A 167 7.09 -3.30 14.44
C MET A 167 8.17 -3.87 13.53
N SER A 168 8.61 -5.12 13.75
CA SER A 168 9.57 -5.75 12.83
C SER A 168 8.99 -5.97 11.43
N ILE A 169 7.69 -6.32 11.33
CA ILE A 169 6.99 -6.40 10.04
C ILE A 169 6.94 -5.01 9.37
N VAL A 170 6.66 -3.94 10.11
CA VAL A 170 6.64 -2.56 9.59
C VAL A 170 8.02 -2.13 9.06
N ILE A 171 9.08 -2.45 9.80
CA ILE A 171 10.47 -2.17 9.40
C ILE A 171 10.78 -2.89 8.08
N LEU A 172 10.48 -4.19 8.03
CA LEU A 172 10.72 -5.01 6.84
C LEU A 172 9.92 -4.51 5.63
N ALA A 173 8.63 -4.19 5.82
CA ALA A 173 7.79 -3.61 4.78
C ALA A 173 8.38 -2.29 4.27
N SER A 174 8.73 -1.37 5.18
CA SER A 174 9.30 -0.06 4.81
C SER A 174 10.60 -0.20 4.01
N ILE A 175 11.53 -1.07 4.45
CA ILE A 175 12.81 -1.31 3.76
C ILE A 175 12.57 -1.84 2.34
N VAL A 176 11.73 -2.88 2.21
CA VAL A 176 11.44 -3.47 0.89
C VAL A 176 10.78 -2.45 -0.04
N THR A 177 9.85 -1.64 0.48
CA THR A 177 9.19 -0.60 -0.31
C THR A 177 10.19 0.47 -0.76
N ILE A 178 11.11 0.91 0.10
CA ILE A 178 12.15 1.88 -0.26
C ILE A 178 13.05 1.31 -1.37
N ILE A 179 13.51 0.07 -1.22
CA ILE A 179 14.37 -0.59 -2.20
C ILE A 179 13.64 -0.73 -3.54
N GLU A 180 12.39 -1.22 -3.55
CA GLU A 180 11.60 -1.35 -4.78
C GLU A 180 11.47 0.00 -5.52
N TYR A 181 11.16 1.09 -4.81
CA TYR A 181 11.01 2.40 -5.45
C TYR A 181 12.34 3.01 -5.91
N ILE A 182 13.44 2.78 -5.21
CA ILE A 182 14.78 3.21 -5.69
C ILE A 182 15.13 2.47 -6.98
N VAL A 183 14.93 1.16 -7.01
CA VAL A 183 15.15 0.30 -8.19
C VAL A 183 14.23 0.72 -9.36
N TRP A 184 12.99 1.09 -9.06
CA TRP A 184 12.04 1.59 -10.04
C TRP A 184 12.50 2.92 -10.66
N ILE A 185 12.96 3.87 -9.84
CA ILE A 185 13.46 5.18 -10.30
C ILE A 185 14.72 5.03 -11.17
N THR A 186 15.60 4.06 -10.87
CA THR A 186 16.79 3.79 -11.69
C THR A 186 16.48 3.05 -13.00
N GLY A 187 15.22 2.70 -13.26
CA GLY A 187 14.77 2.04 -14.50
C GLY A 187 15.03 0.54 -14.54
N ILE A 188 15.42 -0.08 -13.42
CA ILE A 188 15.68 -1.51 -13.35
C ILE A 188 14.35 -2.24 -13.13
N VAL A 189 13.82 -2.88 -14.17
CA VAL A 189 12.53 -3.60 -14.11
C VAL A 189 12.73 -5.02 -13.58
N LEU A 190 12.66 -5.20 -12.26
CA LEU A 190 12.65 -6.53 -11.62
C LEU A 190 11.30 -7.23 -11.82
N ILE A 191 10.23 -6.53 -11.50
CA ILE A 191 8.81 -6.91 -11.69
C ILE A 191 8.14 -5.76 -12.44
N THR A 192 7.07 -6.04 -13.18
CA THR A 192 6.29 -5.04 -13.91
C THR A 192 5.82 -3.88 -13.04
N GLU A 193 5.57 -4.15 -11.75
CA GLU A 193 5.01 -3.19 -10.80
C GLU A 193 5.62 -3.42 -9.42
N ASN A 194 5.67 -2.37 -8.60
CA ASN A 194 6.07 -2.45 -7.19
C ASN A 194 4.94 -3.13 -6.42
N ILE A 195 5.10 -4.42 -6.11
CA ILE A 195 4.05 -5.28 -5.54
C ILE A 195 4.50 -5.91 -4.22
N ILE A 196 5.80 -6.17 -4.03
CA ILE A 196 6.30 -6.92 -2.86
C ILE A 196 6.18 -6.06 -1.60
N GLY A 197 6.55 -4.78 -1.67
CA GLY A 197 6.39 -3.84 -0.56
C GLY A 197 4.92 -3.70 -0.14
N ASP A 198 4.02 -3.60 -1.10
CA ASP A 198 2.58 -3.51 -0.82
C ASP A 198 2.02 -4.79 -0.19
N MET A 199 2.46 -5.96 -0.66
CA MET A 199 2.11 -7.23 -0.04
C MET A 199 2.52 -7.26 1.43
N LEU A 200 3.74 -6.81 1.75
CA LEU A 200 4.24 -6.73 3.12
C LEU A 200 3.44 -5.74 3.98
N TRP A 201 3.04 -4.61 3.42
CA TRP A 201 2.12 -3.68 4.09
C TRP A 201 0.76 -4.30 4.36
N ILE A 202 0.19 -5.03 3.41
CA ILE A 202 -1.07 -5.76 3.62
C ILE A 202 -0.92 -6.85 4.70
N ILE A 203 0.22 -7.54 4.75
CA ILE A 203 0.54 -8.50 5.82
C ILE A 203 0.63 -7.78 7.18
N ALA A 204 1.24 -6.59 7.23
CA ALA A 204 1.30 -5.76 8.43
C ALA A 204 -0.12 -5.37 8.90
N LEU A 205 -0.99 -4.95 7.98
CA LEU A 205 -2.39 -4.64 8.26
C LEU A 205 -3.13 -5.88 8.80
N MET A 206 -2.98 -7.03 8.14
CA MET A 206 -3.59 -8.29 8.58
C MET A 206 -3.18 -8.64 10.02
N TYR A 207 -1.88 -8.54 10.33
CA TYR A 207 -1.37 -8.81 11.67
C TYR A 207 -1.94 -7.80 12.69
N ALA A 208 -2.02 -6.51 12.32
CA ALA A 208 -2.61 -5.48 13.17
C ALA A 208 -4.08 -5.73 13.48
N LEU A 209 -4.90 -6.03 12.46
CA LEU A 209 -6.32 -6.33 12.60
C LEU A 209 -6.55 -7.57 13.49
N ASN A 210 -5.75 -8.62 13.30
CA ASN A 210 -5.84 -9.83 14.11
C ASN A 210 -5.54 -9.58 15.60
N ARG A 211 -4.78 -8.53 15.94
CA ARG A 211 -4.48 -8.15 17.33
C ARG A 211 -5.60 -7.35 17.99
N VAL A 212 -6.39 -6.61 17.21
CA VAL A 212 -7.48 -5.77 17.73
C VAL A 212 -8.85 -6.41 17.58
N LYS A 213 -8.95 -7.56 16.91
CA LYS A 213 -10.22 -8.30 16.80
C LYS A 213 -10.82 -8.53 18.19
N LYS A 214 -12.12 -8.26 18.32
CA LYS A 214 -12.86 -8.64 19.52
C LYS A 214 -12.86 -10.16 19.60
N LYS A 215 -12.54 -10.71 20.77
CA LYS A 215 -12.83 -12.13 21.03
C LYS A 215 -14.35 -12.27 21.03
N ALA A 216 -14.86 -13.05 20.08
CA ALA A 216 -16.24 -13.49 20.08
C ALA A 216 -16.48 -14.38 21.30
#